data_AF-A0A1E4JEP5-F1
#
_entry.id   AF-A0A1E4JEP5-F1
#
_cell.length_a   1.000
_cell.length_b   1.000
_cell.length_c   1.000
_cell.angle_alpha   90.00
_cell.angle_beta   90.00
_cell.angle_gamma   90.00
#
_symmetry.space_group_name_H-M   'P 1'
#
loop_
_entity.id
_entity.type
_entity.pdbx_description
1 polymer ?
#
loop_
_entity_poly.entity_id
_entity_poly.type
_entity_poly.pdbx_seq_one_letter_code
_entity_poly.pdbx_strand_id
1 'polypeptide(L)'
;MVLAFATVLATSDAQAAIYNFSVTGDYTASWQLDSSPLPDIFGSMAFTLEDVASPAWANAGHLSFFLGEAGGGIGILDNQFGSLILFARGDQLFTGPTSAPTFKTGTFALTGVNSTPGNFSLAISEATNAVPEPATWALLLAGFGLTGSALRRRRKMTVTYG
;
A
#
# COMPACT_ATOMS: atom_id res chain seq x y z
N MET A 1 31.09 -23.28 33.74
CA MET A 1 29.66 -23.16 33.41
C MET A 1 29.56 -22.18 32.26
N VAL A 2 29.54 -22.65 31.02
CA VAL A 2 29.51 -21.80 29.82
C VAL A 2 28.05 -21.69 29.40
N LEU A 3 27.50 -20.47 29.47
CA LEU A 3 26.13 -20.18 29.03
C LEU A 3 26.15 -20.05 27.49
N ALA A 4 25.49 -20.97 26.79
CA ALA A 4 25.23 -20.85 25.38
C ALA A 4 23.93 -20.05 25.19
N PHE A 5 24.01 -18.89 24.55
CA PHE A 5 22.84 -18.15 24.09
C PHE A 5 22.37 -18.75 22.76
N ALA A 6 21.20 -19.38 22.78
CA ALA A 6 20.51 -19.79 21.56
C ALA A 6 19.83 -18.56 20.94
N THR A 7 20.36 -18.07 19.83
CA THR A 7 19.67 -17.10 18.97
C THR A 7 18.57 -17.84 18.21
N VAL A 8 17.32 -17.55 18.57
CA VAL A 8 16.16 -17.93 17.75
C VAL A 8 16.15 -17.00 16.54
N LEU A 9 16.51 -17.54 15.38
CA LEU A 9 16.21 -16.91 14.10
C LEU A 9 14.70 -16.98 13.91
N ALA A 10 13.99 -15.91 14.26
CA ALA A 10 12.63 -15.73 13.80
C ALA A 10 12.69 -15.52 12.29
N THR A 11 12.29 -16.54 11.52
CA THR A 11 11.90 -16.36 10.13
C THR A 11 10.67 -15.46 10.13
N SER A 12 10.85 -14.16 9.87
CA SER A 12 9.72 -13.31 9.52
C SER A 12 9.25 -13.79 8.16
N ASP A 13 8.13 -14.51 8.11
CA ASP A 13 7.40 -14.65 6.84
C ASP A 13 7.15 -13.22 6.34
N ALA A 14 7.61 -12.94 5.11
CA ALA A 14 7.46 -11.64 4.50
C ALA A 14 5.96 -11.37 4.29
N GLN A 15 5.33 -10.66 5.23
CA GLN A 15 3.97 -10.16 5.05
C GLN A 15 3.98 -9.25 3.82
N ALA A 16 3.09 -9.50 2.85
CA ALA A 16 2.94 -8.62 1.70
C ALA A 16 2.60 -7.21 2.17
N ALA A 17 3.45 -6.23 1.85
CA ALA A 17 3.16 -4.83 2.10
C ALA A 17 2.02 -4.37 1.19
N ILE A 18 1.18 -3.44 1.66
CA ILE A 18 0.13 -2.83 0.83
C ILE A 18 0.75 -1.68 0.04
N TYR A 19 0.49 -1.61 -1.26
CA TYR A 19 0.93 -0.54 -2.16
C TYR A 19 -0.26 0.30 -2.62
N ASN A 20 -0.04 1.62 -2.72
CA ASN A 20 -0.95 2.57 -3.36
C ASN A 20 -0.64 2.66 -4.85
N PHE A 21 -1.69 2.61 -5.66
CA PHE A 21 -1.63 2.81 -7.11
C PHE A 21 -2.41 4.07 -7.45
N SER A 22 -1.82 4.94 -8.28
CA SER A 22 -2.45 6.17 -8.73
C SER A 22 -2.18 6.38 -10.21
N VAL A 23 -3.22 6.29 -11.03
CA VAL A 23 -3.19 6.64 -12.45
C VAL A 23 -3.61 8.09 -12.59
N THR A 24 -2.84 8.85 -13.37
CA THR A 24 -3.13 10.25 -13.73
C THR A 24 -2.96 10.47 -15.24
N GLY A 25 -3.54 11.55 -15.77
CA GLY A 25 -3.52 11.88 -17.20
C GLY A 25 -4.94 12.03 -17.74
N ASP A 26 -5.21 11.44 -18.89
CA ASP A 26 -6.53 11.48 -19.54
C ASP A 26 -7.61 10.66 -18.80
N TYR A 27 -7.20 9.84 -17.84
CA TYR A 27 -8.02 9.10 -16.90
C TYR A 27 -7.35 9.14 -15.53
N THR A 28 -8.13 9.24 -14.46
CA THR A 28 -7.62 9.28 -13.09
C THR A 28 -8.33 8.26 -12.23
N ALA A 29 -7.53 7.45 -11.51
CA ALA A 29 -8.03 6.42 -10.61
C ALA A 29 -6.98 6.09 -9.56
N SER A 30 -7.42 5.65 -8.39
CA SER A 30 -6.51 5.16 -7.35
C SER A 30 -7.10 3.97 -6.61
N TRP A 31 -6.23 3.04 -6.21
CA TRP A 31 -6.61 1.81 -5.51
C TRP A 31 -5.41 1.30 -4.71
N GLN A 32 -5.64 0.27 -3.89
CA GLN A 32 -4.59 -0.38 -3.12
C GLN A 32 -4.55 -1.87 -3.47
N LEU A 33 -3.35 -2.43 -3.55
CA LEU A 33 -3.12 -3.86 -3.73
C LEU A 33 -1.99 -4.32 -2.81
N ASP A 34 -1.98 -5.61 -2.51
CA ASP A 34 -0.79 -6.25 -1.95
C ASP A 34 0.38 -6.13 -2.95
N SER A 35 1.58 -5.94 -2.41
CA SER A 35 2.83 -5.83 -3.17
C SER A 35 3.17 -7.10 -3.95
N SER A 36 2.72 -8.26 -3.48
CA SER A 36 2.82 -9.55 -4.17
C SER A 36 1.49 -10.30 -4.08
N PRO A 37 0.49 -9.92 -4.89
CA PRO A 37 -0.85 -10.48 -4.81
C PRO A 37 -0.87 -11.91 -5.36
N LEU A 38 -1.86 -12.70 -4.94
CA LEU A 38 -2.22 -13.95 -5.61
C LEU A 38 -3.14 -13.62 -6.79
N PRO A 39 -2.74 -13.89 -8.05
CA PRO A 39 -3.58 -13.57 -9.19
C PRO A 39 -4.78 -14.50 -9.31
N ASP A 40 -5.95 -13.95 -9.63
CA ASP A 40 -7.16 -14.73 -9.93
C ASP A 40 -7.03 -15.46 -11.26
N ILE A 41 -6.48 -14.77 -12.26
CA ILE A 41 -6.20 -15.31 -13.59
C ILE A 41 -4.76 -14.97 -13.97
N PHE A 42 -4.04 -15.93 -14.55
CA PHE A 42 -2.71 -15.69 -15.09
C PHE A 42 -2.45 -16.54 -16.33
N GLY A 43 -1.61 -16.03 -17.21
CA GLY A 43 -1.21 -16.69 -18.44
C GLY A 43 0.21 -16.32 -18.85
N SER A 44 0.60 -16.70 -20.07
CA SER A 44 1.96 -16.46 -20.58
C SER A 44 2.32 -15.00 -20.82
N MET A 45 1.35 -14.08 -20.83
CA MET A 45 1.55 -12.68 -21.20
C MET A 45 1.18 -11.69 -20.09
N ALA A 46 0.28 -12.08 -19.18
CA ALA A 46 -0.27 -11.19 -18.18
C ALA A 46 -0.86 -11.99 -17.01
N PHE A 47 -1.17 -11.27 -15.94
CA PHE A 47 -2.07 -11.72 -14.90
C PHE A 47 -3.15 -10.68 -14.65
N THR A 48 -4.26 -11.11 -14.07
CA THR A 48 -5.42 -10.28 -13.74
C THR A 48 -5.78 -10.48 -12.28
N LEU A 49 -6.08 -9.37 -11.62
CA LEU A 49 -6.74 -9.31 -10.34
C LEU A 49 -8.18 -8.92 -10.57
N GLU A 50 -9.08 -9.74 -10.06
CA GLU A 50 -10.50 -9.52 -10.11
C GLU A 50 -11.00 -8.89 -8.83
N ASP A 51 -12.18 -8.27 -8.91
CA ASP A 51 -12.86 -7.62 -7.80
C ASP A 51 -11.98 -6.68 -6.93
N VAL A 52 -10.98 -6.02 -7.52
CA VAL A 52 -10.18 -4.99 -6.85
C VAL A 52 -11.13 -3.92 -6.35
N ALA A 53 -10.84 -3.22 -5.23
CA ALA A 53 -11.61 -2.12 -4.61
C ALA A 53 -11.11 -0.70 -5.02
N SER A 54 -11.98 0.23 -5.43
CA SER A 54 -11.59 1.62 -5.76
C SER A 54 -12.78 2.59 -5.72
N PRO A 55 -12.55 3.88 -5.38
CA PRO A 55 -13.54 4.93 -5.60
C PRO A 55 -13.81 5.26 -7.10
N ALA A 56 -12.94 4.81 -8.01
CA ALA A 56 -12.96 5.24 -9.42
C ALA A 56 -13.98 4.51 -10.30
N TRP A 57 -14.65 3.48 -9.79
CA TRP A 57 -15.65 2.72 -10.52
C TRP A 57 -16.79 2.32 -9.58
N ALA A 58 -17.96 2.03 -10.14
CA ALA A 58 -19.17 1.76 -9.35
C ALA A 58 -19.24 0.32 -8.78
N ASN A 59 -18.59 -0.63 -9.46
CA ASN A 59 -18.52 -2.07 -9.10
C ASN A 59 -17.08 -2.55 -9.20
N ALA A 60 -16.75 -3.61 -8.45
CA ALA A 60 -15.41 -4.20 -8.35
C ALA A 60 -14.67 -4.31 -9.70
N GLY A 61 -13.60 -3.53 -9.85
CA GLY A 61 -12.86 -3.41 -11.10
C GLY A 61 -11.85 -4.54 -11.30
N HIS A 62 -11.48 -4.80 -12.55
CA HIS A 62 -10.46 -5.80 -12.88
C HIS A 62 -9.24 -5.17 -13.48
N LEU A 63 -8.08 -5.61 -12.99
CA LEU A 63 -6.79 -5.05 -13.34
C LEU A 63 -5.91 -6.12 -13.94
N SER A 64 -5.51 -5.93 -15.20
CA SER A 64 -4.54 -6.81 -15.86
C SER A 64 -3.18 -6.14 -15.96
N PHE A 65 -2.12 -6.87 -15.65
CA PHE A 65 -0.74 -6.39 -15.72
C PHE A 65 0.06 -7.28 -16.67
N PHE A 66 0.79 -6.66 -17.60
CA PHE A 66 1.43 -7.38 -18.71
C PHE A 66 2.94 -7.50 -18.52
N LEU A 67 3.49 -8.62 -18.97
CA LEU A 67 4.94 -8.80 -19.09
C LEU A 67 5.52 -7.81 -20.11
N GLY A 68 6.80 -7.46 -19.95
CA GLY A 68 7.49 -6.55 -20.87
C GLY A 68 7.54 -7.08 -22.29
N GLU A 69 7.70 -8.40 -22.45
CA GLU A 69 7.65 -9.09 -23.76
C GLU A 69 6.28 -8.99 -24.43
N ALA A 70 5.21 -8.77 -23.66
CA ALA A 70 3.85 -8.51 -24.14
C ALA A 70 3.54 -7.01 -24.30
N GLY A 71 4.56 -6.14 -24.21
CA GLY A 71 4.44 -4.68 -24.31
C GLY A 71 4.15 -3.96 -22.99
N GLY A 72 4.17 -4.69 -21.86
CA GLY A 72 4.01 -4.13 -20.51
C GLY A 72 2.72 -3.33 -20.31
N GLY A 73 2.72 -2.51 -19.25
CA GLY A 73 1.60 -1.66 -18.87
C GLY A 73 0.44 -2.39 -18.17
N ILE A 74 -0.76 -1.84 -18.30
CA ILE A 74 -1.94 -2.17 -17.50
C ILE A 74 -3.23 -2.11 -18.33
N GLY A 75 -4.18 -2.98 -17.99
CA GLY A 75 -5.58 -2.93 -18.43
C GLY A 75 -6.51 -2.74 -17.23
N ILE A 76 -7.56 -1.95 -17.40
CA ILE A 76 -8.61 -1.69 -16.41
C ILE A 76 -9.96 -1.91 -17.06
N LEU A 77 -10.78 -2.78 -16.45
CA LEU A 77 -12.16 -3.05 -16.83
C LEU A 77 -13.07 -2.79 -15.62
N ASP A 78 -14.33 -2.41 -15.85
CA ASP A 78 -15.30 -2.15 -14.78
C ASP A 78 -15.90 -3.43 -14.16
N ASN A 79 -15.79 -4.59 -14.83
CA ASN A 79 -16.15 -5.94 -14.35
C ASN A 79 -15.70 -7.04 -15.35
N GLN A 80 -16.03 -8.32 -15.07
CA GLN A 80 -15.46 -9.51 -15.74
C GLN A 80 -15.79 -9.64 -17.21
N PHE A 81 -16.86 -8.99 -17.64
CA PHE A 81 -17.29 -8.92 -19.03
C PHE A 81 -17.58 -7.48 -19.46
N GLY A 82 -17.02 -6.52 -18.72
CA GLY A 82 -17.47 -5.14 -18.72
C GLY A 82 -16.77 -4.22 -19.71
N SER A 83 -17.08 -2.93 -19.64
CA SER A 83 -16.51 -1.92 -20.52
C SER A 83 -15.02 -1.74 -20.23
N LEU A 84 -14.21 -1.75 -21.30
CA LEU A 84 -12.82 -1.35 -21.21
C LEU A 84 -12.74 0.12 -20.79
N ILE A 85 -12.09 0.39 -19.66
CA ILE A 85 -11.85 1.76 -19.15
C ILE A 85 -10.51 2.26 -19.66
N LEU A 86 -9.47 1.44 -19.49
CA LEU A 86 -8.11 1.79 -19.87
C LEU A 86 -7.39 0.56 -20.39
N PHE A 87 -6.72 0.71 -21.52
CA PHE A 87 -5.70 -0.23 -21.98
C PHE A 87 -4.47 0.54 -22.39
N ALA A 88 -3.42 0.47 -21.57
CA ALA A 88 -2.21 1.25 -21.77
C ALA A 88 -0.97 0.36 -21.74
N ARG A 89 -0.01 0.69 -22.59
CA ARG A 89 1.29 0.02 -22.72
C ARG A 89 2.39 0.87 -22.10
N GLY A 90 3.51 0.24 -21.79
CA GLY A 90 4.66 0.87 -21.15
C GLY A 90 5.57 -0.15 -20.48
N ASP A 91 6.25 0.25 -19.42
CA ASP A 91 7.16 -0.64 -18.69
C ASP A 91 6.42 -1.81 -18.04
N GLN A 92 7.13 -2.92 -17.83
CA GLN A 92 6.63 -4.01 -17.00
C GLN A 92 6.62 -3.59 -15.54
N LEU A 93 5.42 -3.59 -14.95
CA LEU A 93 5.12 -3.05 -13.62
C LEU A 93 5.43 -4.02 -12.46
N PHE A 94 5.91 -5.22 -12.75
CA PHE A 94 6.19 -6.26 -11.77
C PHE A 94 7.44 -7.08 -12.15
N THR A 95 7.93 -7.87 -11.21
CA THR A 95 8.95 -8.92 -11.39
C THR A 95 8.36 -10.27 -11.02
N GLY A 96 9.09 -11.35 -11.34
CA GLY A 96 8.61 -12.71 -11.12
C GLY A 96 7.65 -13.19 -12.22
N PRO A 97 7.19 -14.46 -12.12
CA PRO A 97 6.23 -15.02 -13.06
C PRO A 97 4.84 -14.42 -12.87
N THR A 98 4.01 -14.49 -13.90
CA THR A 98 2.60 -14.04 -13.84
C THR A 98 1.76 -14.80 -12.81
N SER A 99 2.19 -15.97 -12.34
CA SER A 99 1.53 -16.74 -11.28
C SER A 99 1.94 -16.32 -9.86
N ALA A 100 3.02 -15.56 -9.70
CA ALA A 100 3.52 -15.06 -8.42
C ALA A 100 4.25 -13.72 -8.63
N PRO A 101 3.52 -12.66 -9.02
CA PRO A 101 4.10 -11.37 -9.35
C PRO A 101 4.46 -10.57 -8.10
N THR A 102 5.50 -9.75 -8.20
CA THR A 102 5.82 -8.71 -7.21
C THR A 102 5.88 -7.35 -7.89
N PHE A 103 5.06 -6.41 -7.47
CA PHE A 103 5.00 -5.07 -8.08
C PHE A 103 6.28 -4.27 -7.85
N LYS A 104 6.64 -3.46 -8.85
CA LYS A 104 7.71 -2.48 -8.75
C LYS A 104 7.14 -1.16 -8.25
N THR A 105 7.83 -0.51 -7.33
CA THR A 105 7.53 0.88 -6.94
C THR A 105 8.14 1.86 -7.93
N GLY A 106 7.51 3.01 -8.12
CA GLY A 106 8.01 4.07 -8.99
C GLY A 106 6.90 4.78 -9.73
N THR A 107 7.29 5.63 -10.68
CA THR A 107 6.38 6.33 -11.59
C THR A 107 6.63 5.84 -13.00
N PHE A 108 5.60 5.30 -13.63
CA PHE A 108 5.67 4.67 -14.94
C PHE A 108 4.86 5.47 -15.95
N ALA A 109 5.50 5.87 -17.04
CA ALA A 109 4.80 6.47 -18.17
C ALA A 109 4.06 5.37 -18.95
N LEU A 110 2.80 5.62 -19.26
CA LEU A 110 1.94 4.70 -19.96
C LEU A 110 1.29 5.40 -21.16
N THR A 111 1.18 4.70 -22.28
CA THR A 111 0.52 5.19 -23.49
C THR A 111 -0.68 4.32 -23.79
N GLY A 112 -1.85 4.96 -23.83
CA GLY A 112 -3.10 4.33 -24.21
C GLY A 112 -3.08 3.81 -25.64
N VAL A 113 -3.63 2.62 -25.85
CA VAL A 113 -3.71 2.00 -27.18
C VAL A 113 -5.14 1.56 -27.49
N ASN A 114 -5.39 1.18 -28.75
CA ASN A 114 -6.71 0.78 -29.24
C ASN A 114 -7.77 1.87 -29.00
N SER A 115 -8.88 1.51 -28.36
CA SER A 115 -10.03 2.38 -28.10
C SER A 115 -9.82 3.35 -26.93
N THR A 116 -8.67 3.29 -26.24
CA THR A 116 -8.33 4.16 -25.11
C THR A 116 -7.04 4.95 -25.38
N PRO A 117 -6.92 5.70 -26.49
CA PRO A 117 -5.72 6.49 -26.78
C PRO A 117 -5.55 7.61 -25.76
N GLY A 118 -4.31 7.87 -25.33
CA GLY A 118 -4.02 8.91 -24.35
C GLY A 118 -2.66 8.74 -23.71
N ASN A 119 -2.26 9.71 -22.86
CA ASN A 119 -1.04 9.62 -22.07
C ASN A 119 -1.37 9.56 -20.58
N PHE A 120 -0.77 8.60 -19.90
CA PHE A 120 -1.03 8.32 -18.49
C PHE A 120 0.28 8.16 -17.72
N SER A 121 0.21 8.40 -16.42
CA SER A 121 1.28 8.14 -15.48
C SER A 121 0.73 7.29 -14.34
N LEU A 122 1.34 6.14 -14.09
CA LEU A 122 1.01 5.26 -12.97
C LEU A 122 2.09 5.39 -11.90
N ALA A 123 1.72 5.89 -10.72
CA ALA A 123 2.56 5.88 -9.54
C ALA A 123 2.21 4.68 -8.65
N ILE A 124 3.23 3.92 -8.26
CA ILE A 124 3.14 2.79 -7.32
C ILE A 124 4.06 3.09 -6.14
N SER A 125 3.50 3.17 -4.93
CA SER A 125 4.25 3.49 -3.71
C SER A 125 3.77 2.67 -2.52
N GLU A 126 4.62 2.48 -1.52
CA GLU A 126 4.22 1.79 -0.30
C GLU A 126 3.12 2.57 0.45
N ALA A 127 2.08 1.87 0.90
CA ALA A 127 1.09 2.45 1.78
C ALA A 127 1.71 2.58 3.18
N THR A 128 2.29 3.75 3.45
CA THR A 128 2.73 4.09 4.79
C THR A 128 1.49 4.36 5.64
N ASN A 129 1.06 3.38 6.42
CA ASN A 129 0.13 3.63 7.51
C ASN A 129 0.84 4.58 8.47
N ALA A 130 0.49 5.87 8.42
CA ALA A 130 0.93 6.84 9.41
C ALA A 130 0.43 6.36 10.77
N VAL A 131 1.28 5.67 11.52
CA VAL A 131 0.99 5.34 12.92
C VAL A 131 0.93 6.68 13.65
N PRO A 132 -0.22 7.06 14.23
CA PRO A 132 -0.28 8.26 15.05
C PRO A 132 0.71 8.08 16.19
N GLU A 133 1.74 8.92 16.21
CA GLU A 133 2.97 8.67 16.94
C GLU A 133 2.71 8.23 18.39
N PRO A 134 3.20 7.05 18.82
CA PRO A 134 3.14 6.64 20.23
C PRO A 134 3.80 7.67 21.16
N ALA A 135 4.73 8.45 20.61
CA ALA A 135 5.43 9.53 21.30
C ALA A 135 4.50 10.66 21.74
N THR A 136 3.45 11.01 20.99
CA THR A 136 2.50 12.06 21.40
C THR A 136 1.76 11.65 22.66
N TRP A 137 1.35 10.39 22.75
CA TRP A 137 0.69 9.82 23.92
C TRP A 137 1.64 9.75 25.12
N ALA A 138 2.88 9.34 24.89
CA ALA A 138 3.92 9.32 25.92
C ALA A 138 4.22 10.73 26.46
N LEU A 139 4.31 11.74 25.59
CA LEU A 139 4.55 13.14 25.98
C LEU A 139 3.36 13.75 26.74
N LEU A 140 2.12 13.44 26.33
CA LEU A 140 0.92 13.85 27.07
C LEU A 140 0.91 13.23 28.47
N LEU A 141 1.13 11.91 28.58
CA LEU A 141 1.18 11.22 29.86
C LEU A 141 2.33 11.73 30.74
N ALA A 142 3.51 11.99 30.17
CA ALA A 142 4.64 12.58 30.88
C ALA A 142 4.31 13.99 31.38
N GLY A 143 3.69 14.83 30.56
CA GLY A 143 3.25 16.18 30.92
C GLY A 143 2.21 16.18 32.04
N PHE A 144 1.21 15.30 31.97
CA PHE A 144 0.20 15.12 33.02
C PHE A 144 0.79 14.54 34.32
N GLY A 145 1.73 13.59 34.21
CA GLY A 145 2.45 13.05 35.37
C GLY A 145 3.29 14.11 36.09
N LEU A 146 3.99 14.96 35.35
CA LEU A 146 4.79 16.07 35.89
C LEU A 146 3.91 17.11 36.60
N THR A 147 2.82 17.54 35.97
CA THR A 147 1.89 18.50 36.59
C THR A 147 1.19 17.93 37.82
N GLY A 148 0.71 16.68 37.75
CA GLY A 148 0.11 15.99 38.89
C GLY A 148 1.07 15.81 40.08
N SER A 149 2.33 15.46 39.80
CA SER A 149 3.36 15.31 40.85
C SER A 149 3.72 16.65 41.52
N ALA A 150 3.81 17.73 40.74
CA ALA A 150 4.06 19.08 41.26
C ALA A 150 2.96 19.56 42.21
N LEU A 151 1.69 19.28 41.89
CA LEU A 151 0.55 19.61 42.75
C LEU A 151 0.54 18.82 44.05
N ARG A 152 0.88 17.51 44.01
CA ARG A 152 0.94 16.66 45.21
C ARG A 152 2.02 17.08 46.18
N ARG A 153 3.16 17.61 45.70
CA ARG A 153 4.29 18.03 46.55
C ARG A 153 3.98 19.26 47.42
N ARG A 154 2.99 20.10 47.06
CA ARG A 154 2.71 21.38 47.74
C ARG A 154 1.81 21.30 48.99
N ARG A 155 1.31 20.13 49.40
CA ARG A 155 0.43 20.02 50.58
C ARG A 155 1.18 19.65 51.86
N LYS A 156 1.75 20.67 52.52
CA LYS A 156 1.93 20.69 53.98
C LYS A 156 1.76 22.12 54.48
N MET A 157 0.52 22.51 54.76
CA MET A 157 0.25 23.69 55.59
C MET A 157 -0.22 23.18 56.94
N THR A 158 0.71 23.19 57.90
CA THR A 158 0.39 22.98 59.32
C THR A 158 -0.26 24.26 59.82
N VAL A 159 -1.57 24.23 60.06
CA VAL A 159 -2.27 25.32 60.75
C VAL A 159 -2.12 25.07 62.25
N THR A 160 -1.34 25.91 62.91
CA THR A 160 -1.26 25.96 64.38
C THR A 160 -2.28 26.98 64.87
N TYR A 161 -3.26 26.51 65.64
CA TYR A 161 -4.20 27.38 66.36
C TYR A 161 -3.56 27.81 67.68
N GLY A 162 -3.60 29.10 67.99
CA GLY A 162 -3.20 29.72 69.25
C GLY A 162 -4.25 30.72 69.71
#